data_AF-A0A7W5ZHS7-F1
#
_entry.id   AF-A0A7W5ZHS7-F1
#
_cell.length_a   1.000
_cell.length_b   1.000
_cell.length_c   1.000
_cell.angle_alpha   90.00
_cell.angle_beta   90.00
_cell.angle_gamma   90.00
#
_symmetry.space_group_name_H-M   'P 1'
#
loop_
_entity.id
_entity.type
_entity.pdbx_description
1 polymer ?
#
loop_
_entity_poly.entity_id
_entity_poly.type
_entity_poly.pdbx_seq_one_letter_code
_entity_poly.pdbx_strand_id
1 'polypeptide(L)'
;MKDKLQRFVRDNREAFDVYEPSDDLWNRLNQQLPAEEAPKVVPEVTPAVSTPSPFKQAWRNLNWRIAASIALVIGLGWVGYRVNQNYGITEAPEVALSNPTFAKQVSQYTQLIDTKRDELRQMTESNPNLYKEFAVELDQLERSYQNLKSDLPKNPNQEVVIQAMIQNLQWQIDLLNQQLDIIQRIKNKNNHANDKIM
;
A
#
# COMPACT_ATOMS: atom_id res chain seq x y z
N MET A 1 20.99 -0.94 8.41
CA MET A 1 20.19 -0.76 9.66
C MET A 1 20.60 -1.74 10.77
N LYS A 2 21.02 -2.98 10.45
CA LYS A 2 21.46 -3.99 11.44
C LYS A 2 22.60 -3.51 12.35
N ASP A 3 23.54 -2.72 11.82
CA ASP A 3 24.72 -2.26 12.57
C ASP A 3 24.41 -1.23 13.67
N LYS A 4 23.29 -0.51 13.59
CA LYS A 4 22.89 0.46 14.62
C LYS A 4 22.41 -0.24 15.89
N LEU A 5 21.63 -1.30 15.72
CA LEU A 5 21.07 -2.07 16.84
C LEU A 5 22.14 -2.93 17.52
N GLN A 6 23.06 -3.52 16.74
CA GLN A 6 24.19 -4.28 17.29
C GLN A 6 25.11 -3.40 18.16
N ARG A 7 25.37 -2.16 17.73
CA ARG A 7 26.12 -1.18 18.54
C ARG A 7 25.36 -0.80 19.80
N PHE A 8 24.08 -0.48 19.69
CA PHE A 8 23.24 -0.13 20.84
C PHE A 8 23.22 -1.24 21.91
N VAL A 9 23.00 -2.49 21.53
CA VAL A 9 22.97 -3.62 22.47
C VAL A 9 24.34 -3.84 23.12
N ARG A 10 25.42 -3.73 22.36
CA ARG A 10 26.79 -3.87 22.88
C ARG A 10 27.14 -2.76 23.87
N ASP A 11 26.82 -1.52 23.52
CA ASP A 11 27.20 -0.35 24.30
C ASP A 11 26.31 -0.16 25.55
N ASN A 12 25.17 -0.87 25.63
CA ASN A 12 24.27 -0.88 26.79
C ASN A 12 24.27 -2.21 27.55
N ARG A 13 25.17 -3.16 27.22
CA ARG A 13 25.18 -4.51 27.81
C ARG A 13 25.23 -4.49 29.34
N GLU A 14 26.08 -3.64 29.90
CA GLU A 14 26.21 -3.51 31.35
C GLU A 14 24.90 -3.01 31.99
N ALA A 15 24.17 -2.11 31.35
CA ALA A 15 22.88 -1.63 31.85
C ALA A 15 21.78 -2.72 31.86
N PHE A 16 21.92 -3.77 31.05
CA PHE A 16 21.02 -4.93 31.08
C PHE A 16 21.37 -5.92 32.20
N ASP A 17 22.66 -6.03 32.56
CA ASP A 17 23.16 -6.99 33.56
C ASP A 17 23.21 -6.41 34.99
N VAL A 18 22.83 -5.14 35.22
CA VAL A 18 22.87 -4.47 36.54
C VAL A 18 21.79 -4.95 37.51
N TYR A 19 20.65 -5.42 37.00
CA TYR A 19 19.51 -5.78 37.84
C TYR A 19 19.28 -7.28 37.81
N GLU A 20 19.82 -7.98 38.80
CA GLU A 20 19.39 -9.34 39.07
C GLU A 20 18.01 -9.31 39.77
N PRO A 21 17.07 -10.15 39.33
CA PRO A 21 15.80 -10.32 40.04
C PRO A 21 16.09 -10.79 41.47
N SER A 22 15.38 -10.25 42.47
CA SER A 22 15.49 -10.73 43.86
C SER A 22 15.29 -12.25 43.90
N ASP A 23 16.13 -12.98 44.65
CA ASP A 23 16.09 -14.45 44.76
C ASP A 23 14.71 -15.01 45.11
N ASP A 24 13.91 -14.22 45.84
CA ASP A 24 12.57 -14.55 46.30
C ASP A 24 11.46 -14.38 45.24
N LEU A 25 11.80 -13.94 44.03
CA LEU A 25 10.84 -13.86 42.90
C LEU A 25 10.35 -15.25 42.48
N TRP A 26 11.22 -16.25 42.50
CA TRP A 26 10.86 -17.61 42.16
C TRP A 26 9.91 -18.24 43.21
N ASN A 27 10.08 -17.90 44.49
CA ASN A 27 9.20 -18.37 45.56
C ASN A 27 7.78 -17.78 45.43
N ARG A 28 7.68 -16.49 45.07
CA ARG A 28 6.39 -15.83 44.79
C ARG A 28 5.67 -16.39 43.57
N LEU A 29 6.43 -16.75 42.53
CA LEU A 29 5.88 -17.44 41.35
C LEU A 29 5.39 -18.84 41.72
N ASN A 30 6.13 -19.59 42.52
CA ASN A 30 5.72 -20.93 43.00
C ASN A 30 4.50 -20.89 43.92
N GLN A 31 4.31 -19.85 44.73
CA GLN A 31 3.08 -19.67 45.52
C GLN A 31 1.83 -19.41 44.66
N GLN A 32 2.00 -18.92 43.44
CA GLN A 32 0.91 -18.67 42.49
C GLN A 32 0.62 -19.86 41.58
N LEU A 33 1.41 -20.94 41.67
CA LEU A 33 1.16 -22.18 40.96
C LEU A 33 0.48 -23.18 41.93
N PRO A 34 -0.66 -23.79 41.55
CA PRO A 34 -1.27 -24.83 42.38
C PRO A 34 -0.27 -25.97 42.56
N ALA A 35 0.06 -26.28 43.82
CA ALA A 35 1.01 -27.32 44.16
C ALA A 35 0.54 -28.67 43.59
N GLU A 36 1.38 -29.26 42.74
CA GLU A 36 1.13 -30.56 42.11
C GLU A 36 1.55 -31.65 43.11
N GLU A 37 0.60 -32.14 43.91
CA GLU A 37 0.83 -33.29 44.79
C GLU A 37 0.83 -34.59 43.97
N ALA A 38 1.95 -35.33 44.08
CA ALA A 38 2.11 -36.66 43.50
C ALA A 38 1.17 -37.70 44.17
N PRO A 39 0.70 -38.73 43.43
CA PRO A 39 -0.42 -39.55 43.89
C PRO A 39 0.03 -40.72 44.79
N LYS A 40 -0.55 -40.83 45.98
CA LYS A 40 -0.68 -42.10 46.72
C LYS A 40 -2.08 -42.23 47.35
N VAL A 41 -2.80 -43.25 46.86
CA VAL A 41 -3.91 -44.08 47.44
C VAL A 41 -4.30 -43.73 48.90
N VAL A 42 -5.56 -43.49 49.34
CA VAL A 42 -6.80 -44.33 49.37
C VAL A 42 -8.06 -43.42 49.65
N PRO A 43 -9.33 -43.88 49.83
CA PRO A 43 -10.55 -43.31 49.23
C PRO A 43 -11.43 -42.43 50.17
N GLU A 44 -12.55 -41.92 49.64
CA GLU A 44 -13.62 -41.12 50.29
C GLU A 44 -13.20 -39.67 50.67
N VAL A 45 -13.88 -38.58 50.33
CA VAL A 45 -15.28 -38.26 49.97
C VAL A 45 -15.27 -37.05 49.02
N THR A 46 -16.26 -36.93 48.13
CA THR A 46 -16.53 -35.84 47.14
C THR A 46 -16.33 -34.40 47.68
N PRO A 47 -15.92 -33.39 46.87
CA PRO A 47 -16.75 -32.86 45.77
C PRO A 47 -16.04 -32.26 44.53
N ALA A 48 -16.86 -32.02 43.50
CA ALA A 48 -16.77 -31.00 42.45
C ALA A 48 -15.59 -31.02 41.46
N VAL A 49 -15.89 -31.66 40.33
CA VAL A 49 -15.26 -31.61 39.00
C VAL A 49 -14.80 -30.20 38.59
N SER A 50 -13.50 -30.07 38.33
CA SER A 50 -12.89 -28.93 37.64
C SER A 50 -13.06 -29.07 36.12
N THR A 51 -13.72 -28.07 35.52
CA THR A 51 -13.92 -27.95 34.07
C THR A 51 -12.62 -27.58 33.36
N PRO A 52 -12.27 -28.22 32.21
CA PRO A 52 -11.11 -27.82 31.43
C PRO A 52 -11.32 -26.46 30.75
N SER A 53 -10.26 -25.64 30.74
CA SER A 53 -10.20 -24.33 30.10
C SER A 53 -10.55 -24.41 28.59
N PRO A 54 -11.46 -23.55 28.09
CA PRO A 54 -11.97 -23.62 26.72
C PRO A 54 -10.94 -23.23 25.64
N PHE A 55 -9.80 -22.65 26.02
CA PHE A 55 -8.86 -22.06 25.06
C PHE A 55 -7.92 -23.08 24.40
N LYS A 56 -7.44 -24.09 25.13
CA LYS A 56 -6.54 -25.13 24.57
C LYS A 56 -7.28 -26.18 23.74
N GLN A 57 -8.59 -26.39 23.98
CA GLN A 57 -9.38 -27.39 23.26
C GLN A 57 -9.91 -26.87 21.92
N ALA A 58 -10.15 -25.55 21.82
CA ALA A 58 -10.55 -24.89 20.57
C ALA A 58 -9.50 -24.99 19.45
N TRP A 59 -8.21 -25.03 19.78
CA TRP A 59 -7.12 -25.11 18.79
C TRP A 59 -6.86 -26.54 18.29
N ARG A 60 -7.29 -27.57 19.03
CA ARG A 60 -7.10 -28.98 18.63
C ARG A 60 -8.17 -29.45 17.64
N ASN A 61 -9.34 -28.81 17.65
CA ASN A 61 -10.49 -29.19 16.82
C ASN A 61 -10.80 -28.18 15.71
N LEU A 62 -9.91 -27.22 15.46
CA LEU A 62 -10.12 -26.25 14.40
C LEU A 62 -9.92 -26.94 13.05
N ASN A 63 -10.99 -27.08 12.27
CA ASN A 63 -10.94 -27.68 10.94
C ASN A 63 -10.03 -26.83 10.05
N TRP A 64 -8.77 -27.27 9.87
CA TRP A 64 -7.74 -26.59 9.05
C TRP A 64 -8.22 -26.30 7.62
N ARG A 65 -9.24 -27.01 7.15
CA ARG A 65 -9.91 -26.78 5.86
C ARG A 65 -10.57 -25.40 5.76
N ILE A 66 -11.19 -24.91 6.85
CA ILE A 66 -11.82 -23.58 6.88
C ILE A 66 -10.72 -22.50 6.93
N ALA A 67 -9.71 -22.68 7.77
CA ALA A 67 -8.55 -21.79 7.83
C ALA A 67 -7.82 -21.70 6.48
N ALA A 68 -7.67 -22.82 5.76
CA ALA A 68 -7.07 -22.85 4.42
C ALA A 68 -7.89 -22.04 3.40
N SER A 69 -9.22 -22.12 3.43
CA SER A 69 -10.06 -21.32 2.52
C SER A 69 -9.95 -19.82 2.78
N ILE A 70 -9.91 -19.39 4.05
CA ILE A 70 -9.74 -17.99 4.44
C ILE A 70 -8.35 -17.50 4.07
N ALA A 71 -7.31 -18.31 4.32
CA ALA A 71 -5.94 -17.99 3.92
C ALA A 71 -5.78 -17.91 2.39
N LEU A 72 -6.52 -18.71 1.63
CA LEU A 72 -6.52 -18.67 0.17
C LEU A 72 -7.20 -17.39 -0.34
N VAL A 73 -8.34 -16.99 0.24
CA VAL A 73 -9.00 -15.73 -0.10
C VAL A 73 -8.14 -14.52 0.27
N ILE A 74 -7.52 -14.52 1.46
CA ILE A 74 -6.60 -13.46 1.87
C ILE A 74 -5.34 -13.47 1.00
N GLY A 75 -4.83 -14.64 0.64
CA GLY A 75 -3.67 -14.81 -0.23
C GLY A 75 -3.94 -14.31 -1.64
N LEU A 76 -5.08 -14.67 -2.24
CA LEU A 76 -5.51 -14.15 -3.54
C LEU A 76 -5.85 -12.66 -3.47
N GLY A 77 -6.45 -12.19 -2.38
CA GLY A 77 -6.70 -10.77 -2.14
C GLY A 77 -5.41 -9.97 -1.99
N TRP A 78 -4.40 -10.51 -1.30
CA TRP A 78 -3.09 -9.90 -1.10
C TRP A 78 -2.25 -9.93 -2.37
N VAL A 79 -2.24 -11.04 -3.10
CA VAL A 79 -1.61 -11.12 -4.43
C VAL A 79 -2.32 -10.19 -5.40
N GLY A 80 -3.65 -10.16 -5.42
CA GLY A 80 -4.45 -9.23 -6.22
C GLY A 80 -4.17 -7.78 -5.87
N TYR A 81 -4.09 -7.43 -4.58
CA TYR A 81 -3.72 -6.10 -4.11
C TYR A 81 -2.28 -5.73 -4.49
N ARG A 82 -1.34 -6.65 -4.37
CA ARG A 82 0.07 -6.40 -4.71
C ARG A 82 0.30 -6.32 -6.23
N VAL A 83 -0.41 -7.14 -7.01
CA VAL A 83 -0.44 -7.03 -8.46
C VAL A 83 -1.10 -5.71 -8.84
N ASN A 84 -2.23 -5.32 -8.25
CA ASN A 84 -2.85 -4.01 -8.48
C ASN A 84 -1.91 -2.82 -8.16
N GLN A 85 -1.06 -2.93 -7.13
CA GLN A 85 -0.08 -1.90 -6.79
C GLN A 85 1.15 -1.86 -7.72
N ASN A 86 1.62 -3.01 -8.21
CA ASN A 86 2.82 -3.10 -9.06
C ASN A 86 2.53 -3.13 -10.58
N TYR A 87 1.33 -3.57 -10.93
CA TYR A 87 0.75 -3.68 -12.26
C TYR A 87 -0.64 -3.08 -12.15
N GLY A 88 -0.73 -1.75 -12.21
CA GLY A 88 -2.00 -1.07 -12.36
C GLY A 88 -2.82 -1.81 -13.42
N ILE A 89 -4.07 -2.13 -13.09
CA ILE A 89 -5.03 -2.86 -13.91
C ILE A 89 -4.75 -2.52 -15.37
N THR A 90 -4.14 -3.47 -16.08
CA THR A 90 -3.71 -3.19 -17.44
C THR A 90 -4.99 -3.12 -18.23
N GLU A 91 -5.49 -1.92 -18.51
CA GLU A 91 -6.76 -1.74 -19.20
C GLU A 91 -6.72 -2.25 -20.66
N ALA A 92 -5.61 -2.86 -21.07
CA ALA A 92 -5.42 -3.54 -22.34
C ALA A 92 -4.54 -4.80 -22.14
N PRO A 93 -5.09 -5.90 -21.60
CA PRO A 93 -4.35 -7.16 -21.39
C PRO A 93 -3.78 -7.72 -22.70
N GLU A 94 -4.40 -7.41 -23.83
CA GLU A 94 -3.99 -7.85 -25.17
C GLU A 94 -2.66 -7.22 -25.63
N VAL A 95 -2.33 -6.01 -25.17
CA VAL A 95 -1.12 -5.29 -25.60
C VAL A 95 0.09 -5.64 -24.75
N ALA A 96 -0.14 -5.97 -23.47
CA ALA A 96 0.90 -6.48 -22.58
C ALA A 96 1.48 -7.82 -23.05
N LEU A 97 0.71 -8.60 -23.81
CA LEU A 97 1.13 -9.85 -24.43
C LEU A 97 2.03 -9.62 -25.66
N SER A 98 1.80 -8.53 -26.41
CA SER A 98 2.53 -8.22 -27.65
C SER A 98 3.82 -7.43 -27.42
N ASN A 99 3.86 -6.54 -26.41
CA ASN A 99 5.07 -5.77 -26.10
C ASN A 99 5.14 -5.41 -24.60
N PRO A 100 5.99 -6.09 -23.80
CA PRO A 100 6.10 -5.82 -22.37
C PRO A 100 6.71 -4.45 -22.05
N THR A 101 7.53 -3.89 -22.95
CA THR A 101 8.11 -2.55 -22.79
C THR A 101 7.03 -1.48 -22.89
N PHE A 102 6.09 -1.61 -23.82
CA PHE A 102 4.97 -0.69 -23.98
C PHE A 102 4.09 -0.64 -22.72
N ALA A 103 3.70 -1.80 -22.19
CA ALA A 103 2.85 -1.87 -21.00
C ALA A 103 3.48 -1.14 -19.80
N LYS A 104 4.81 -1.25 -19.65
CA LYS A 104 5.57 -0.53 -18.63
C LYS A 104 5.58 0.99 -18.87
N GLN A 105 5.74 1.43 -20.11
CA GLN A 105 5.73 2.87 -20.43
C GLN A 105 4.36 3.50 -20.18
N VAL A 106 3.29 2.84 -20.62
CA VAL A 106 1.93 3.29 -20.38
C VAL A 106 1.66 3.42 -18.89
N SER A 107 1.98 2.40 -18.08
CA SER A 107 1.72 2.46 -16.64
C SER A 107 2.49 3.60 -15.97
N GLN A 108 3.76 3.81 -16.35
CA GLN A 108 4.56 4.93 -15.83
C GLN A 108 3.97 6.29 -16.20
N TYR A 109 3.55 6.47 -17.46
CA TYR A 109 2.97 7.74 -17.89
C TYR A 109 1.60 7.98 -17.27
N THR A 110 0.73 6.97 -17.18
CA THR A 110 -0.57 7.10 -16.51
C THR A 110 -0.42 7.51 -15.05
N GLN A 111 0.49 6.87 -14.30
CA GLN A 111 0.76 7.25 -12.91
C GLN A 111 1.25 8.71 -12.80
N LEU A 112 2.11 9.14 -13.72
CA LEU A 112 2.62 10.51 -13.75
C LEU A 112 1.51 11.53 -14.08
N ILE A 113 0.66 11.20 -15.05
CA ILE A 113 -0.51 12.01 -15.43
C ILE A 113 -1.45 12.16 -14.23
N ASP A 114 -1.81 11.06 -13.56
CA ASP A 114 -2.70 11.10 -12.39
C ASP A 114 -2.12 11.99 -11.28
N THR A 115 -0.83 11.82 -10.97
CA THR A 115 -0.13 12.64 -9.98
C THR A 115 -0.22 14.14 -10.33
N LYS A 116 0.02 14.49 -11.60
CA LYS A 116 -0.03 15.88 -12.06
C LYS A 116 -1.44 16.45 -12.10
N ARG A 117 -2.45 15.62 -12.40
CA ARG A 117 -3.86 16.03 -12.35
C ARG A 117 -4.29 16.34 -10.93
N ASP A 118 -3.83 15.56 -9.96
CA ASP A 118 -4.09 15.81 -8.55
C ASP A 118 -3.37 17.06 -8.06
N GLU A 119 -2.12 17.28 -8.46
CA GLU A 119 -1.40 18.54 -8.20
C GLU A 119 -2.14 19.75 -8.80
N LEU A 120 -2.61 19.62 -10.05
CA LEU A 120 -3.36 20.66 -10.75
C LEU A 120 -4.65 20.99 -10.00
N ARG A 121 -5.40 19.97 -9.56
CA ARG A 121 -6.61 20.13 -8.74
C ARG A 121 -6.30 20.88 -7.44
N GLN A 122 -5.27 20.44 -6.72
CA GLN A 122 -4.87 21.03 -5.46
C GLN A 122 -4.47 22.51 -5.63
N MET A 123 -3.69 22.84 -6.66
CA MET A 123 -3.26 24.21 -6.91
C MET A 123 -4.37 25.14 -7.40
N THR A 124 -5.48 24.57 -7.89
CA THR A 124 -6.64 25.31 -8.40
C THR A 124 -7.87 25.23 -7.49
N GLU A 125 -7.75 24.70 -6.26
CA GLU A 125 -8.84 24.61 -5.28
C GLU A 125 -9.52 25.97 -5.03
N SER A 126 -8.74 27.06 -5.04
CA SER A 126 -9.24 28.43 -4.85
C SER A 126 -9.89 29.03 -6.08
N ASN A 127 -9.74 28.42 -7.27
CA ASN A 127 -10.33 28.89 -8.51
C ASN A 127 -10.81 27.71 -9.41
N PRO A 128 -12.00 27.16 -9.14
CA PRO A 128 -12.55 26.02 -9.89
C PRO A 128 -12.77 26.29 -11.39
N ASN A 129 -12.98 27.55 -11.78
CA ASN A 129 -13.15 27.91 -13.20
C ASN A 129 -11.83 27.77 -13.97
N LEU A 130 -10.70 28.11 -13.35
CA LEU A 130 -9.37 27.92 -13.92
C LEU A 130 -9.07 26.44 -14.15
N TYR A 131 -9.41 25.59 -13.17
CA TYR A 131 -9.31 24.14 -13.34
C TYR A 131 -10.10 23.65 -14.56
N LYS A 132 -11.36 24.11 -14.69
CA LYS A 132 -12.24 23.72 -15.78
C LYS A 132 -11.67 24.11 -17.15
N GLU A 133 -11.10 25.32 -17.27
CA GLU A 133 -10.49 25.79 -18.51
C GLU A 133 -9.30 24.90 -18.92
N PHE A 134 -8.43 24.56 -17.97
CA PHE A 134 -7.29 23.69 -18.18
C PHE A 134 -7.68 22.23 -18.47
N ALA A 135 -8.76 21.74 -17.86
CA ALA A 135 -9.22 20.37 -18.04
C ALA A 135 -9.78 20.08 -19.44
N VAL A 136 -10.30 21.07 -20.17
CA VAL A 136 -10.92 20.87 -21.49
C VAL A 136 -9.93 20.30 -22.51
N GLU A 137 -8.73 20.86 -22.58
CA GLU A 137 -7.71 20.40 -23.54
C GLU A 137 -7.13 19.04 -23.16
N LEU A 138 -6.99 18.78 -21.86
CA LEU A 138 -6.60 17.46 -21.35
C LEU A 138 -7.65 16.39 -21.72
N ASP A 139 -8.93 16.69 -21.59
CA ASP A 139 -10.02 15.79 -21.96
C ASP A 139 -10.01 15.45 -23.47
N GLN A 140 -9.57 16.39 -24.32
CA GLN A 140 -9.43 16.15 -25.75
C GLN A 140 -8.29 15.15 -26.04
N LEU A 141 -7.14 15.32 -25.38
CA LEU A 141 -6.03 14.39 -25.49
C LEU A 141 -6.44 13.00 -24.99
N GLU A 142 -7.15 12.91 -23.88
CA GLU A 142 -7.63 11.65 -23.32
C GLU A 142 -8.59 10.93 -24.27
N ARG A 143 -9.55 11.65 -24.88
CA ARG A 143 -10.43 11.06 -25.91
C ARG A 143 -9.64 10.51 -27.10
N SER A 144 -8.60 11.23 -27.54
CA SER A 144 -7.72 10.77 -28.61
C SER A 144 -6.98 9.48 -28.22
N TYR A 145 -6.48 9.39 -26.98
CA TYR A 145 -5.89 8.15 -26.45
C TYR A 145 -6.89 6.97 -26.46
N GLN A 146 -8.13 7.20 -25.99
CA GLN A 146 -9.16 6.16 -25.97
C GLN A 146 -9.54 5.69 -27.37
N ASN A 147 -9.58 6.58 -28.35
CA ASN A 147 -9.81 6.22 -29.75
C ASN A 147 -8.66 5.34 -30.27
N LEU A 148 -7.41 5.75 -30.06
CA LEU A 148 -6.23 4.96 -30.45
C LEU A 148 -6.24 3.57 -29.81
N LYS A 149 -6.59 3.49 -28.52
CA LYS A 149 -6.73 2.23 -27.77
C LYS A 149 -7.82 1.33 -28.38
N SER A 150 -8.93 1.90 -28.83
CA SER A 150 -10.03 1.15 -29.48
C SER A 150 -9.67 0.66 -30.89
N ASP A 151 -8.81 1.41 -31.59
CA ASP A 151 -8.36 1.08 -32.95
C ASP A 151 -7.21 0.08 -32.97
N LEU A 152 -6.40 0.05 -31.90
CA LEU A 152 -5.23 -0.82 -31.76
C LEU A 152 -5.46 -2.30 -32.13
N PRO A 153 -6.48 -3.01 -31.59
CA PRO A 153 -6.70 -4.42 -31.95
C PRO A 153 -7.14 -4.62 -33.40
N LYS A 154 -7.70 -3.59 -34.05
CA LYS A 154 -8.20 -3.65 -35.44
C LYS A 154 -7.15 -3.24 -36.46
N ASN A 155 -6.07 -2.60 -36.02
CA ASN A 155 -5.09 -2.00 -36.90
C ASN A 155 -4.03 -3.03 -37.33
N PRO A 156 -3.79 -3.23 -38.64
CA PRO A 156 -2.73 -4.14 -39.11
C PRO A 156 -1.32 -3.65 -38.74
N ASN A 157 -1.14 -2.35 -38.48
CA ASN A 157 0.10 -1.75 -38.04
C ASN A 157 0.01 -1.28 -36.57
N GLN A 158 -0.06 -2.25 -35.66
CA GLN A 158 -0.23 -2.00 -34.22
C GLN A 158 0.90 -1.17 -33.62
N GLU A 159 2.13 -1.30 -34.13
CA GLU A 159 3.29 -0.56 -33.62
C GLU A 159 3.12 0.95 -33.81
N VAL A 160 2.61 1.39 -34.96
CA VAL A 160 2.36 2.82 -35.22
C VAL A 160 1.27 3.36 -34.29
N VAL A 161 0.22 2.58 -34.02
CA VAL A 161 -0.84 2.98 -33.07
C VAL A 161 -0.29 3.08 -31.65
N ILE A 162 0.53 2.11 -31.24
CA ILE A 162 1.24 2.12 -29.96
C ILE A 162 2.11 3.38 -29.80
N GLN A 163 2.87 3.75 -30.84
CA GLN A 163 3.69 4.96 -30.80
C GLN A 163 2.83 6.22 -30.69
N ALA A 164 1.72 6.30 -31.42
CA ALA A 164 0.77 7.41 -31.32
C ALA A 164 0.14 7.49 -29.91
N MET A 165 -0.16 6.35 -29.28
CA MET A 165 -0.66 6.31 -27.90
C MET A 165 0.38 6.84 -26.91
N ILE A 166 1.65 6.41 -27.02
CA ILE A 166 2.74 6.94 -26.20
C ILE A 166 2.86 8.45 -26.40
N GLN A 167 2.85 8.90 -27.65
CA GLN A 167 2.99 10.31 -27.97
C GLN A 167 1.84 11.14 -27.38
N ASN A 168 0.61 10.62 -27.40
CA ASN A 168 -0.53 11.26 -26.77
C ASN A 168 -0.32 11.41 -25.25
N LEU A 169 0.10 10.34 -24.56
CA LEU A 169 0.40 10.39 -23.13
C LEU A 169 1.50 11.41 -22.80
N GLN A 170 2.53 11.50 -23.64
CA GLN A 170 3.57 12.52 -23.49
C GLN A 170 3.01 13.93 -23.63
N TRP A 171 2.14 14.18 -24.61
CA TRP A 171 1.48 15.49 -24.74
C TRP A 171 0.60 15.83 -23.55
N GLN A 172 -0.10 14.85 -22.96
CA GLN A 172 -0.86 15.07 -21.72
C GLN A 172 0.06 15.53 -20.58
N ILE A 173 1.23 14.89 -20.43
CA ILE A 173 2.23 15.26 -19.42
C ILE A 173 2.78 16.66 -19.66
N ASP A 174 3.13 16.99 -20.91
CA ASP A 174 3.68 18.30 -21.28
C ASP A 174 2.67 19.42 -21.05
N LEU A 175 1.41 19.20 -21.43
CA LEU A 175 0.32 20.12 -21.17
C LEU A 175 0.13 20.36 -19.66
N LEU A 176 0.08 19.29 -18.87
CA LEU A 176 -0.05 19.39 -17.41
C LEU A 176 1.12 20.14 -16.78
N ASN A 177 2.37 19.89 -17.24
CA ASN A 177 3.55 20.63 -16.79
C ASN A 177 3.41 22.13 -17.07
N GLN A 178 2.98 22.49 -18.27
CA GLN A 178 2.79 23.88 -18.65
C GLN A 178 1.71 24.55 -17.80
N GLN A 179 0.58 23.88 -17.56
CA GLN A 179 -0.51 24.40 -16.73
C GLN A 179 -0.05 24.64 -15.29
N LEU A 180 0.69 23.70 -14.70
CA LEU A 180 1.25 23.84 -13.36
C LEU A 180 2.25 25.01 -13.28
N ASP A 181 3.13 25.17 -14.27
CA ASP A 181 4.08 26.29 -14.33
C ASP A 181 3.35 27.65 -14.41
N ILE A 182 2.30 27.75 -15.22
CA ILE A 182 1.46 28.95 -15.30
C ILE A 182 0.86 29.30 -13.92
N ILE A 183 0.31 28.30 -13.21
CA ILE A 183 -0.28 28.53 -11.88
C ILE A 183 0.78 29.00 -10.88
N GLN A 184 1.97 28.39 -10.90
CA GLN A 184 3.08 28.81 -10.04
C GLN A 184 3.50 30.26 -10.32
N ARG A 185 3.60 30.65 -11.61
CA ARG A 185 3.91 32.05 -11.99
C ARG A 185 2.85 33.04 -11.50
N ILE A 186 1.57 32.70 -11.64
CA ILE A 186 0.46 33.54 -11.16
C ILE A 186 0.56 33.71 -9.64
N LYS A 187 0.77 32.62 -8.91
CA LYS A 187 0.91 32.63 -7.45
C LYS A 187 2.10 33.49 -6.99
N ASN A 188 3.26 33.33 -7.62
CA ASN A 188 4.46 34.09 -7.28
C ASN A 188 4.28 35.59 -7.54
N LYS A 189 3.66 35.95 -8.67
CA LYS A 189 3.37 37.35 -9.01
C LYS A 189 2.45 38.01 -7.97
N ASN A 190 1.43 37.30 -7.51
CA ASN A 190 0.50 37.81 -6.49
C ASN A 190 1.19 38.01 -5.14
N ASN A 191 2.09 37.10 -4.75
CA ASN A 191 2.84 37.23 -3.50
C ASN A 191 3.76 38.47 -3.51
N HIS A 192 4.48 38.71 -4.61
CA HIS A 192 5.34 39.89 -4.77
C HIS A 192 4.56 41.21 -4.82
N ALA A 193 3.33 41.19 -5.33
CA ALA A 193 2.46 42.37 -5.31
C ALA A 193 2.00 42.72 -3.88
N ASN A 194 1.72 41.71 -3.05
CA ASN A 194 1.25 41.92 -1.68
C ASN A 194 2.38 42.41 -0.73
N ASP A 195 3.62 41.99 -0.97
CA ASP A 195 4.81 42.41 -0.19
C ASP A 195 5.21 43.88 -0.43
N LYS A 196 4.87 44.46 -1.60
CA LYS A 196 5.16 45.87 -1.91
C LYS A 196 4.16 46.88 -1.34
N ILE A 197 3.03 46.40 -0.79
CA ILE A 197 1.93 47.24 -0.28
C ILE A 197 1.95 47.31 1.27
N MET A 198 2.83 46.53 1.92
CA MET A 198 3.13 46.64 3.35
C MET A 198 4.41 47.43 3.60
#